data_AF-A0A7C5SG35-F1
#
_entry.id   AF-A0A7C5SG35-F1
#
_cell.length_a   1.000
_cell.length_b   1.000
_cell.length_c   1.000
_cell.angle_alpha   90.00
_cell.angle_beta   90.00
_cell.angle_gamma   90.00
#
_symmetry.space_group_name_H-M   'P 1'
#
loop_
_entity.id
_entity.type
_entity.pdbx_description
1 polymer ?
#
loop_
_entity_poly.entity_id
_entity_poly.type
_entity_poly.pdbx_seq_one_letter_code
_entity_poly.pdbx_strand_id
1 'polypeptide(L)' 'MVDTEFSLVRFHGDADRARAVYDGMTPLAAEDVAEAVVWALDRPAHVNIEEILIMPTDQASTAVVHRK' A
#
# COMPACT_ATOMS: atom_id res chain seq x y z
N MET A 1 -2.04 0.63 -3.81
CA MET A 1 -1.38 -0.65 -4.07
C MET A 1 -0.12 -0.60 -3.25
N VAL A 2 0.18 -1.68 -2.56
CA VAL A 2 1.34 -1.78 -1.65
C VAL A 2 2.21 -2.91 -2.18
N ASP A 3 3.49 -2.66 -2.36
CA ASP A 3 4.45 -3.67 -2.78
C ASP A 3 4.93 -4.48 -1.58
N THR A 4 4.52 -5.74 -1.56
CA THR A 4 4.80 -6.72 -0.50
C THR A 4 4.77 -8.12 -1.12
N GLU A 5 5.07 -9.14 -0.32
CA GLU A 5 4.95 -10.54 -0.72
C GLU A 5 3.53 -10.97 -1.13
N PHE A 6 2.51 -10.14 -0.87
CA PHE A 6 1.12 -10.42 -1.24
C PHE A 6 0.96 -10.81 -2.72
N SER A 7 1.56 -10.04 -3.64
CA SER A 7 1.41 -10.31 -5.08
C SER A 7 2.12 -11.60 -5.49
N LEU A 8 3.24 -11.95 -4.84
CA LEU A 8 3.94 -13.21 -5.07
C LEU A 8 3.10 -14.42 -4.62
N VAL A 9 2.47 -14.33 -3.44
CA VAL A 9 1.55 -15.36 -2.95
C VAL A 9 0.32 -15.47 -3.85
N ARG A 10 -0.27 -14.33 -4.24
CA ARG A 10 -1.44 -14.26 -5.12
C ARG A 10 -1.21 -14.95 -6.46
N PHE A 11 -0.01 -14.84 -7.02
CA PHE A 11 0.35 -15.48 -8.29
C PHE A 11 1.15 -16.78 -8.11
N HIS A 12 1.02 -17.44 -6.95
CA HIS A 12 1.59 -18.77 -6.70
C HIS A 12 3.10 -18.88 -6.95
N GLY A 13 3.86 -17.83 -6.62
CA GLY A 13 5.30 -17.77 -6.80
C GLY A 13 5.77 -17.23 -8.16
N ASP A 14 4.84 -16.83 -9.04
CA ASP A 14 5.18 -16.15 -10.30
C ASP A 14 5.64 -14.71 -10.03
N ALA A 15 6.95 -14.54 -9.88
CA ALA A 15 7.59 -13.26 -9.58
C ALA A 15 7.46 -12.22 -10.71
N ASP A 16 7.36 -12.66 -11.96
CA ASP A 16 7.23 -11.76 -13.10
C ASP A 16 5.84 -11.14 -13.14
N ARG A 17 4.79 -11.97 -12.97
CA ARG A 17 3.42 -11.47 -12.84
C ARG A 17 3.22 -10.62 -11.59
N ALA A 18 3.88 -10.96 -10.48
CA ALA A 18 3.81 -10.16 -9.26
C ALA A 18 4.40 -8.76 -9.47
N ARG A 19 5.59 -8.65 -10.08
CA ARG A 19 6.21 -7.35 -10.37
C ARG A 19 5.37 -6.51 -11.34
N ALA A 20 4.82 -7.14 -12.37
CA ALA A 20 4.01 -6.47 -13.39
C ALA A 20 2.77 -5.71 -12.84
N VAL A 21 2.29 -6.09 -11.65
CA VAL A 21 1.20 -5.37 -10.96
C VAL A 21 1.55 -3.90 -10.75
N TYR A 22 2.81 -3.61 -10.42
CA TYR A 22 3.27 -2.29 -10.00
C TYR A 22 3.98 -1.50 -11.12
N ASP A 23 4.14 -2.10 -12.31
CA ASP A 23 4.81 -1.46 -13.44
C ASP A 23 4.16 -0.13 -13.82
N GLY A 24 5.00 0.89 -14.02
CA GLY A 24 4.60 2.23 -14.42
C GLY A 24 4.06 3.10 -13.28
N MET A 25 4.04 2.65 -12.03
CA MET A 25 3.60 3.47 -10.90
C MET A 25 4.55 3.40 -9.71
N THR A 26 4.34 4.29 -8.75
CA THR A 26 5.01 4.27 -7.45
C THR A 26 4.04 3.70 -6.41
N PRO A 27 4.13 2.40 -6.05
CA PRO A 27 3.29 1.83 -5.00
C PRO A 27 3.73 2.32 -3.61
N LEU A 28 2.89 2.08 -2.61
CA LEU A 28 3.33 2.16 -1.22
C LEU A 28 4.30 1.00 -0.94
N ALA A 29 5.24 1.20 -0.02
CA ALA A 29 6.07 0.16 0.56
C ALA A 29 5.51 -0.30 1.91
N ALA A 30 6.07 -1.38 2.46
CA ALA A 30 5.68 -1.87 3.79
C ALA A 30 5.94 -0.81 4.88
N GLU A 31 7.00 -0.02 4.69
CA GLU A 31 7.43 1.04 5.59
C GLU A 31 6.38 2.17 5.69
N ASP A 32 5.73 2.53 4.59
CA ASP A 32 4.69 3.57 4.58
C ASP A 32 3.48 3.17 5.47
N VAL A 33 3.12 1.89 5.44
CA VAL A 33 2.04 1.35 6.28
C VAL A 33 2.49 1.28 7.74
N ALA A 34 3.72 0.84 8.00
CA ALA A 34 4.28 0.79 9.35
C ALA A 34 4.35 2.17 10.00
N GLU A 35 4.76 3.19 9.24
CA GLU A 35 4.80 4.58 9.71
C GLU A 35 3.40 5.08 10.06
N ALA A 36 2.40 4.83 9.20
CA ALA A 36 1.02 5.23 9.47
C ALA A 36 0.47 4.60 10.77
N VAL A 37 0.83 3.34 11.05
CA VAL A 37 0.47 2.67 12.31
C VAL A 37 1.17 3.34 13.50
N VAL A 38 2.47 3.57 13.43
CA VAL A 38 3.22 4.24 14.51
C VAL A 38 2.64 5.63 14.78
N TRP A 39 2.35 6.39 13.72
CA TRP A 39 1.71 7.70 13.82
C TRP A 39 0.35 7.63 14.54
N ALA A 40 -0.46 6.62 14.22
CA ALA A 40 -1.77 6.43 14.85
C ALA A 40 -1.66 6.07 16.34
N LEU A 41 -0.65 5.29 16.72
CA LEU A 41 -0.37 4.91 18.10
C LEU A 41 0.23 6.05 18.93
N ASP A 42 0.93 6.98 18.30
CA ASP A 42 1.60 8.12 18.93
C ASP A 42 0.65 9.32 19.13
N ARG A 43 -0.67 9.11 19.16
CA ARG A 43 -1.63 10.19 19.43
C ARG A 43 -1.82 10.40 20.94
N PRO A 44 -2.14 11.63 21.39
CA PRO A 44 -2.48 11.87 22.80
C PRO A 44 -3.59 10.95 23.30
N ALA A 45 -3.58 10.60 24.59
CA ALA A 45 -4.50 9.59 25.15
C ALA A 45 -6.01 9.85 24.98
N HIS A 46 -6.41 11.07 24.63
CA HIS A 46 -7.82 11.43 24.36
C HIS A 46 -8.20 11.34 22.88
N VAL A 47 -7.27 10.94 22.01
CA VAL A 47 -7.48 10.82 20.57
C VAL A 47 -7.65 9.35 20.22
N ASN A 48 -8.70 9.04 19.49
CA ASN A 48 -8.96 7.72 18.93
C ASN A 48 -9.01 7.83 17.40
N ILE A 49 -8.19 7.06 16.70
CA ILE A 49 -8.20 6.97 15.24
C ILE A 49 -9.00 5.73 14.85
N GLU A 50 -10.18 5.92 14.29
CA GLU A 50 -11.07 4.81 13.92
C GLU A 50 -10.68 4.14 12.60
N GLU A 51 -10.26 4.92 11.60
CA GLU A 51 -9.90 4.42 10.28
C GLU A 51 -8.79 5.27 9.65
N ILE A 52 -7.85 4.61 8.96
CA ILE A 52 -6.89 5.24 8.06
C ILE A 52 -7.00 4.56 6.70
N LEU A 53 -7.50 5.30 5.70
CA LEU A 53 -7.46 4.89 4.31
C LEU A 53 -6.23 5.52 3.65
N ILE A 54 -5.25 4.69 3.28
CA ILE A 54 -4.01 5.12 2.62
C ILE A 54 -3.85 4.44 1.26
N MET A 55 -3.47 5.23 0.26
CA MET A 55 -3.21 4.78 -1.12
C MET A 55 -2.00 5.53 -1.68
N PRO A 56 -1.25 4.95 -2.63
CA PRO A 56 -0.23 5.69 -3.35
C PRO A 56 -0.90 6.79 -4.18
N THR A 57 -0.23 7.92 -4.38
CA THR A 57 -0.77 9.06 -5.15
C THR A 57 -1.10 8.71 -6.60
N ASP A 58 -0.43 7.70 -7.15
CA ASP A 58 -0.70 7.16 -8.48
C ASP A 58 -2.02 6.35 -8.54
N GLN A 59 -2.70 6.12 -7.41
CA GLN A 59 -3.97 5.39 -7.34
C GLN A 59 -5.09 6.26 -6.77
N ALA A 60 -6.14 6.48 -7.57
CA ALA A 60 -7.35 7.18 -7.13
C ALA A 60 -8.42 6.24 -6.56
N SER A 61 -8.48 5.00 -7.06
CA SER A 61 -9.41 3.97 -6.58
C SER A 61 -8.89 2.57 -6.91
N THR A 62 -9.62 1.52 -6.53
CA THR A 62 -9.27 0.13 -6.90
C THR A 62 -9.21 -0.10 -8.41
N ALA A 63 -9.98 0.67 -9.19
CA ALA A 63 -10.06 0.53 -10.65
C ALA A 63 -9.26 1.60 -11.41
N VAL A 64 -8.83 2.67 -10.74
CA VAL A 64 -8.18 3.82 -11.38
C VAL A 64 -6.76 3.98 -10.84
N VAL A 65 -5.80 3.60 -11.68
CA VAL A 65 -4.36 3.70 -11.42
C VAL A 65 -3.70 4.42 -12.59
N HIS A 66 -3.00 5.51 -12.30
CA HIS A 66 -2.15 6.21 -13.25
C HIS A 66 -0.83 5.45 -13.40
N ARG A 67 -0.43 5.19 -14.65
CA ARG A 67 0.86 4.56 -15.00
C ARG A 67 1.60 5.46 -15.99
N LYS A 68 2.87 5.74 -15.71
CA LYS A 68 3.80 6.51 -16.54
C LYS A 68 4.29 5.70 -17.74
#